data_AF-A0A2N2ZCP5-F1
#
_entry.id   AF-A0A2N2ZCP5-F1
#
_cell.length_a   1.000
_cell.length_b   1.000
_cell.length_c   1.000
_cell.angle_alpha   90.00
_cell.angle_beta   90.00
_cell.angle_gamma   90.00
#
_symmetry.space_group_name_H-M   'P 1'
#
loop_
_entity.id
_entity.type
_entity.pdbx_description
1 polymer ?
#
loop_
_entity_poly.entity_id
_entity_poly.type
_entity_poly.pdbx_seq_one_letter_code
_entity_poly.pdbx_strand_id
1 'polypeptide(L)'
;MENNIAKQAIEVFLRLFSAKVEIEDTSSVYIYYGVCSWEDDEDTQDIKWINIYNDEALLILKKICLFVSDNNLNHNDKIVVSEEILRNKLSNHKWSDYEIDIGLEILMSFDVLMYDDGEYADCFLLHF
;
A
#
# COMPACT_ATOMS: atom_id res chain seq x y z
N MET A 1 -14.27 -11.48 -14.61
CA MET A 1 -13.06 -11.48 -13.80
C MET A 1 -13.31 -10.41 -12.76
N GLU A 2 -13.75 -10.79 -11.56
CA GLU A 2 -14.04 -9.81 -10.51
C GLU A 2 -12.75 -9.07 -10.18
N ASN A 3 -12.75 -7.77 -10.42
CA ASN A 3 -11.68 -6.88 -9.98
C ASN A 3 -11.73 -6.85 -8.45
N ASN A 4 -10.95 -7.71 -7.79
CA ASN A 4 -10.78 -7.61 -6.34
C ASN A 4 -9.95 -6.35 -6.04
N ILE A 5 -10.65 -5.27 -5.69
CA ILE A 5 -10.05 -3.98 -5.41
C ILE A 5 -9.03 -4.03 -4.27
N ALA A 6 -9.29 -4.87 -3.26
CA ALA A 6 -8.43 -5.00 -2.10
C ALA A 6 -7.08 -5.59 -2.50
N LYS A 7 -7.09 -6.67 -3.30
CA LYS A 7 -5.87 -7.24 -3.89
C LYS A 7 -5.08 -6.21 -4.69
N GLN A 8 -5.75 -5.43 -5.54
CA GLN A 8 -5.08 -4.38 -6.31
C GLN A 8 -4.50 -3.26 -5.43
N ALA A 9 -5.16 -2.91 -4.33
CA ALA A 9 -4.68 -1.89 -3.41
C ALA A 9 -3.40 -2.35 -2.69
N ILE A 10 -3.36 -3.58 -2.17
CA ILE A 10 -2.16 -4.18 -1.56
C ILE A 10 -1.01 -4.25 -2.58
N GLU A 11 -1.29 -4.74 -3.79
CA GLU A 11 -0.29 -4.86 -4.86
C GLU A 11 0.34 -3.52 -5.21
N VAL A 12 -0.45 -2.44 -5.29
CA VAL A 12 0.08 -1.11 -5.59
C VAL A 12 0.80 -0.52 -4.38
N PHE A 13 0.30 -0.72 -3.16
CA PHE A 13 0.97 -0.27 -1.94
C PHE A 13 2.36 -0.88 -1.78
N LEU A 14 2.48 -2.21 -1.91
CA LEU A 14 3.76 -2.91 -1.74
C LEU A 14 4.80 -2.55 -2.82
N ARG A 15 4.37 -2.09 -4.00
CA ARG A 15 5.28 -1.55 -5.02
C ARG A 15 6.03 -0.30 -4.56
N LEU A 16 5.50 0.46 -3.59
CA LEU A 16 6.23 1.59 -3.01
C LEU A 16 7.52 1.11 -2.31
N PHE A 17 7.54 -0.13 -1.83
CA PHE A 17 8.70 -0.77 -1.21
C PHE A 17 9.52 -1.60 -2.22
N SER A 18 9.29 -1.39 -3.52
CA SER A 18 9.87 -2.18 -4.61
C SER A 18 9.56 -3.70 -4.53
N ALA A 19 8.53 -4.08 -3.76
CA ALA A 19 8.15 -5.47 -3.60
C ALA A 19 7.14 -5.90 -4.67
N LYS A 20 7.34 -7.09 -5.23
CA LYS A 20 6.33 -7.83 -5.97
C LYS A 20 5.56 -8.70 -4.99
N VAL A 21 4.27 -8.90 -5.23
CA VAL A 21 3.43 -9.68 -4.31
C VAL A 21 2.54 -10.65 -5.07
N GLU A 22 2.45 -11.86 -4.53
CA GLU A 22 1.47 -12.85 -4.93
C GLU A 22 0.49 -13.05 -3.77
N ILE A 23 -0.72 -12.52 -3.93
CA ILE A 23 -1.80 -12.66 -2.95
C ILE A 23 -2.56 -13.95 -3.22
N GLU A 24 -2.63 -14.82 -2.21
CA GLU A 24 -3.39 -16.06 -2.22
C GLU A 24 -4.90 -15.77 -2.18
N ASP A 25 -5.67 -16.54 -2.95
CA ASP A 25 -7.13 -16.49 -2.86
C ASP A 25 -7.57 -17.11 -1.54
N THR A 26 -8.02 -16.26 -0.62
CA THR A 26 -8.55 -16.71 0.65
C THR A 26 -10.08 -16.85 0.57
N SER A 27 -10.64 -17.79 1.34
CA SER A 27 -12.10 -17.89 1.51
C SER A 27 -12.68 -16.74 2.36
N SER A 28 -11.83 -15.82 2.85
CA SER A 28 -12.20 -14.70 3.70
C SER A 28 -12.18 -13.41 2.89
N VAL A 29 -13.26 -12.62 2.99
CA VAL A 29 -13.32 -11.31 2.30
C VAL A 29 -12.39 -10.28 2.97
N TYR A 30 -11.95 -10.54 4.20
CA TYR A 30 -11.26 -9.58 5.06
C TYR A 30 -9.79 -9.89 5.32
N ILE A 31 -9.34 -11.13 5.12
CA ILE A 31 -7.95 -11.51 5.46
C ILE A 31 -7.26 -11.97 4.19
N TYR A 32 -6.12 -11.37 3.92
CA TYR A 32 -5.31 -11.64 2.74
C TYR A 32 -3.97 -12.18 3.20
N TYR A 33 -3.57 -13.32 2.65
CA TYR A 33 -2.24 -13.89 2.80
C TYR A 33 -1.52 -13.80 1.46
N GLY A 34 -0.21 -13.79 1.49
CA GLY A 34 0.58 -13.79 0.29
C GLY A 34 2.06 -13.87 0.58
N VAL A 35 2.84 -13.81 -0.48
CA VAL A 35 4.29 -13.82 -0.43
C VAL A 35 4.78 -12.62 -1.23
N CYS A 36 5.73 -11.87 -0.66
CA CYS A 36 6.44 -10.83 -1.38
C CYS A 36 7.87 -11.23 -1.72
N SER A 37 8.38 -10.65 -2.80
CA SER A 37 9.73 -10.85 -3.33
C SER A 37 10.27 -9.56 -3.94
N TRP A 38 11.58 -9.46 -4.09
CA TRP A 38 12.26 -8.31 -4.69
C TRP A 38 13.07 -8.77 -5.90
N GLU A 39 13.29 -7.89 -6.90
CA GLU A 39 13.89 -8.32 -8.18
C GLU A 39 15.32 -8.86 -8.05
N ASP A 40 16.07 -8.36 -7.07
CA ASP A 40 17.48 -8.70 -6.84
C ASP A 40 17.68 -9.57 -5.58
N ASP A 41 16.59 -10.11 -5.02
CA ASP A 41 16.61 -10.94 -3.81
C ASP A 41 15.97 -12.31 -4.08
N GLU A 42 16.67 -13.38 -3.69
CA GLU A 42 16.13 -14.74 -3.76
C GLU A 42 15.24 -15.04 -2.55
N ASP A 43 15.32 -14.22 -1.50
CA ASP A 43 14.52 -14.37 -0.30
C ASP A 43 13.09 -13.88 -0.53
N THR A 44 12.15 -14.62 0.06
CA THR A 44 10.72 -14.30 0.04
C THR A 44 10.24 -14.04 1.44
N GLN A 45 9.24 -13.17 1.57
CA GLN A 45 8.68 -12.79 2.85
C GLN A 45 7.18 -13.07 2.86
N ASP A 46 6.72 -13.91 3.79
CA ASP A 46 5.30 -14.17 4.00
C ASP A 46 4.64 -12.91 4.55
N ILE A 47 3.45 -12.60 4.05
CA ILE A 47 2.68 -11.44 4.46
C ILE A 47 1.24 -11.78 4.84
N LYS A 48 0.68 -10.93 5.70
CA LYS A 48 -0.73 -10.95 6.06
C LYS A 48 -1.27 -9.54 6.15
N TRP A 49 -2.44 -9.33 5.60
CA TRP A 49 -3.19 -8.09 5.75
C TRP A 49 -4.63 -8.34 6.16
N ILE A 50 -5.15 -7.50 7.05
CA ILE A 50 -6.53 -7.52 7.50
C ILE A 50 -7.21 -6.28 6.94
N ASN A 51 -8.10 -6.47 5.97
CA ASN A 51 -8.87 -5.39 5.37
C ASN A 51 -9.94 -4.88 6.33
N ILE A 52 -9.73 -3.67 6.84
CA ILE A 52 -10.70 -2.90 7.62
C ILE A 52 -11.31 -1.74 6.81
N TYR A 53 -10.93 -1.61 5.54
CA TYR A 53 -11.30 -0.50 4.66
C TYR A 53 -12.41 -0.92 3.69
N ASN A 54 -13.27 0.05 3.34
CA ASN A 54 -14.28 -0.15 2.30
C ASN A 54 -13.69 0.07 0.90
N ASP A 55 -14.47 -0.24 -0.14
CA ASP A 55 -14.01 -0.13 -1.54
C ASP A 55 -13.60 1.31 -1.92
N GLU A 56 -14.28 2.33 -1.40
CA GLU A 56 -13.95 3.73 -1.69
C GLU A 56 -12.57 4.11 -1.14
N ALA A 57 -12.30 3.75 0.12
CA ALA A 57 -11.01 3.93 0.76
C ALA A 57 -9.90 3.19 0.01
N LEU A 58 -10.14 1.96 -0.44
CA LEU A 58 -9.18 1.17 -1.23
C LEU A 58 -8.95 1.77 -2.62
N LEU A 59 -9.97 2.35 -3.26
CA LEU A 59 -9.80 3.10 -4.51
C LEU A 59 -8.89 4.31 -4.31
N ILE A 60 -9.09 5.06 -3.22
CA ILE A 60 -8.29 6.25 -2.90
C ILE A 60 -6.84 5.84 -2.59
N LEU A 61 -6.64 4.80 -1.77
CA LEU A 61 -5.31 4.26 -1.46
C LEU A 61 -4.56 3.87 -2.74
N LYS A 62 -5.21 3.11 -3.63
CA LYS A 62 -4.62 2.73 -4.91
C LYS A 62 -4.20 3.96 -5.72
N LYS A 63 -5.07 4.98 -5.81
CA LYS A 63 -4.77 6.21 -6.56
C LYS A 63 -3.57 6.96 -5.95
N ILE A 64 -3.49 7.08 -4.62
CA ILE A 64 -2.42 7.86 -3.98
C ILE A 64 -1.08 7.12 -4.07
N CYS A 65 -1.07 5.79 -3.91
CA CYS A 65 0.14 5.00 -4.11
C CYS A 65 0.66 5.10 -5.55
N LEU A 66 -0.22 5.02 -6.56
CA LEU A 66 0.17 5.27 -7.96
C LEU A 66 0.74 6.68 -8.13
N PHE A 67 0.09 7.70 -7.58
CA PHE A 67 0.57 9.08 -7.67
C PHE A 67 1.96 9.25 -7.04
N VAL A 68 2.17 8.71 -5.84
CA VAL A 68 3.46 8.76 -5.14
C VAL A 68 4.54 8.06 -5.96
N SER A 69 4.26 6.86 -6.48
CA SER A 69 5.18 6.07 -7.29
C SER A 69 5.53 6.78 -8.62
N ASP A 70 4.52 7.20 -9.39
CA ASP A 70 4.68 7.83 -10.71
C ASP A 70 5.48 9.14 -10.63
N ASN A 71 5.42 9.83 -9.48
CA ASN A 71 6.14 11.07 -9.23
C ASN A 71 7.45 10.88 -8.45
N ASN A 72 7.87 9.64 -8.18
CA ASN A 72 9.05 9.29 -7.39
C ASN A 72 9.10 10.04 -6.04
N LEU A 73 7.98 10.07 -5.33
CA LEU A 73 7.82 10.81 -4.07
C LEU A 73 8.11 9.96 -2.83
N ASN A 74 8.58 8.72 -2.99
CA ASN A 74 9.01 7.87 -1.90
C ASN A 74 10.36 7.21 -2.18
N HIS A 75 11.03 6.79 -1.11
CA HIS A 75 12.19 5.94 -1.13
C HIS A 75 12.01 4.89 -0.02
N ASN A 76 11.75 3.64 -0.43
CA ASN A 76 11.34 2.56 0.46
C ASN A 76 10.10 2.96 1.29
N ASP A 77 10.22 2.87 2.61
CA ASP A 77 9.22 3.18 3.63
C ASP A 77 9.01 4.69 3.87
N LYS A 78 9.71 5.57 3.15
CA LYS A 78 9.66 7.01 3.42
C LYS A 78 9.16 7.84 2.24
N ILE A 79 8.18 8.71 2.50
CA ILE A 79 7.81 9.82 1.61
C ILE A 79 8.90 10.90 1.68
N VAL A 80 9.51 11.26 0.55
CA VAL A 80 10.70 12.13 0.51
C VAL A 80 10.38 13.62 0.45
N VAL A 81 9.10 13.97 0.47
CA VAL A 81 8.60 15.35 0.54
C VAL A 81 7.78 15.53 1.81
N SER A 82 7.68 16.76 2.32
CA SER A 82 6.78 17.03 3.44
C SER A 82 5.31 16.78 3.06
N GLU A 83 4.47 16.50 4.06
CA GLU A 83 3.03 16.34 3.88
C GLU A 83 2.41 17.57 3.18
N GLU A 84 2.83 18.79 3.56
CA GLU A 84 2.37 20.03 2.91
C GLU A 84 2.70 20.06 1.41
N ILE A 85 3.91 19.64 1.02
CA ILE A 85 4.30 19.58 -0.39
C ILE A 85 3.48 18.51 -1.13
N LEU A 86 3.24 17.36 -0.50
CA LEU A 86 2.42 16.29 -1.09
C LEU A 86 0.98 16.74 -1.30
N ARG A 87 0.37 17.39 -0.30
CA ARG A 87 -0.98 17.99 -0.39
C ARG A 87 -1.07 18.98 -1.55
N ASN A 88 -0.13 19.91 -1.63
CA ASN A 88 -0.08 20.89 -2.72
C ASN A 88 0.05 20.22 -4.11
N LYS A 89 0.85 19.16 -4.22
CA LYS A 89 0.97 18.37 -5.46
C LYS A 89 -0.35 17.69 -5.82
N LEU A 90 -1.03 17.05 -4.87
CA LEU A 90 -2.32 16.40 -5.11
C LEU A 90 -3.40 17.41 -5.54
N SER A 91 -3.50 18.56 -4.86
CA SER A 91 -4.45 19.62 -5.22
C SER A 91 -4.20 20.16 -6.64
N ASN A 92 -2.93 20.35 -7.03
CA ASN A 92 -2.56 20.76 -8.40
C ASN A 92 -2.94 19.70 -9.45
N HIS A 93 -3.10 18.45 -9.05
CA HIS A 93 -3.59 17.34 -9.88
C HIS A 93 -5.11 17.12 -9.74
N LYS A 94 -5.85 18.12 -9.27
CA LYS A 94 -7.31 18.15 -9.17
C LYS A 94 -7.92 17.11 -8.22
N TRP A 95 -7.15 16.65 -7.24
CA TRP A 95 -7.73 15.89 -6.13
C TRP A 95 -8.61 16.81 -5.28
N SER A 96 -9.74 16.29 -4.83
CA SER A 96 -10.57 17.00 -3.85
C SER A 96 -9.93 16.97 -2.46
N ASP A 97 -10.22 17.96 -1.61
CA ASP A 97 -9.72 17.99 -0.23
C ASP A 97 -10.07 16.71 0.54
N TYR A 98 -11.27 16.17 0.31
CA TYR A 98 -11.71 14.88 0.85
C TYR A 98 -10.82 13.70 0.40
N GLU A 99 -10.54 13.57 -0.89
CA GLU A 99 -9.65 12.50 -1.39
C GLU A 99 -8.22 12.65 -0.85
N ILE A 100 -7.75 13.89 -0.66
CA ILE A 100 -6.43 14.17 -0.10
C ILE A 100 -6.36 13.73 1.36
N ASP A 101 -7.31 14.17 2.18
CA ASP A 101 -7.33 13.85 3.62
C ASP A 101 -7.44 12.35 3.85
N ILE A 102 -8.41 11.70 3.21
CA ILE A 102 -8.61 10.25 3.31
C ILE A 102 -7.41 9.50 2.74
N GLY A 103 -6.86 9.94 1.61
CA GLY A 103 -5.73 9.28 0.98
C GLY A 103 -4.48 9.31 1.85
N LEU A 104 -4.18 10.45 2.47
CA LEU A 104 -3.04 10.58 3.38
C LEU A 104 -3.25 9.81 4.68
N GLU A 105 -4.44 9.88 5.27
CA GLU A 105 -4.77 9.12 6.48
C GLU A 105 -4.59 7.61 6.26
N ILE A 106 -5.14 7.08 5.16
CA ILE A 106 -5.02 5.66 4.84
C ILE A 106 -3.57 5.32 4.49
N LEU A 107 -2.89 6.11 3.67
CA LEU A 107 -1.50 5.83 3.27
C LEU A 107 -0.57 5.66 4.49
N MET A 108 -0.82 6.44 5.55
CA MET A 108 -0.02 6.44 6.78
C MET A 108 -0.47 5.42 7.83
N SER A 109 -1.65 4.83 7.67
CA SER A 109 -2.21 3.82 8.59
C SER A 109 -2.33 2.43 7.96
N PHE A 110 -2.04 2.30 6.67
CA PHE A 110 -2.07 1.04 5.96
C PHE A 110 -0.80 0.24 6.28
N ASP A 111 -0.97 -0.84 7.03
CA ASP A 111 0.08 -1.75 7.45
C ASP A 111 -0.13 -3.15 6.85
N VAL A 112 0.94 -3.74 6.31
CA VAL A 112 0.93 -5.15 5.88
C VAL A 112 1.93 -5.92 6.73
N LEU A 113 1.45 -6.88 7.52
CA LEU A 113 2.28 -7.63 8.47
C LEU A 113 3.18 -8.61 7.72
N MET A 114 4.42 -8.73 8.18
CA MET A 114 5.43 -9.69 7.74
C MET A 114 5.57 -10.81 8.77
N TYR A 115 5.70 -12.04 8.29
CA TYR A 115 5.86 -13.23 9.12
C TYR A 115 7.15 -13.98 8.79
N ASP A 116 7.94 -14.31 9.80
CA ASP A 116 9.13 -15.17 9.66
C ASP A 116 8.96 -16.40 10.54
N ASP A 117 9.16 -17.60 9.97
CA ASP A 117 8.91 -18.88 10.63
C ASP A 117 7.54 -19.01 11.34
N GLY A 118 6.51 -18.33 10.81
CA GLY A 118 5.14 -18.33 11.36
C GLY A 118 4.93 -17.38 12.55
N GLU A 119 5.93 -16.60 12.93
CA GLU A 119 5.84 -15.56 13.95
C GLU A 119 5.81 -14.17 13.30
N TYR A 120 5.18 -13.20 13.97
CA TYR A 120 5.20 -11.82 13.50
C TYR A 120 6.62 -11.25 13.60
N ALA A 121 7.15 -10.78 12.47
CA ALA A 121 8.48 -10.21 12.38
C ALA A 121 8.45 -8.68 12.36
N ASP A 122 7.77 -8.11 11.36
CA ASP A 122 7.69 -6.65 11.13
C ASP A 122 6.44 -6.29 10.30
N CYS A 123 6.33 -5.06 9.81
CA CYS A 123 5.28 -4.63 8.91
C CYS A 123 5.77 -3.65 7.83
N PHE A 124 5.14 -3.69 6.65
CA PHE A 124 5.26 -2.62 5.66
C PHE A 124 4.39 -1.46 6.11
N LEU A 125 5.02 -0.32 6.39
CA LEU A 125 4.35 0.91 6.82
C LEU A 125 5.10 2.11 6.23
N LEU A 126 4.36 3.13 5.78
CA LEU A 126 4.96 4.36 5.26
C LEU A 126 5.13 5.42 6.35
N HIS A 127 6.17 6.24 6.17
CA HIS A 127 6.57 7.32 7.06
C HIS A 127 6.83 8.63 6.28
N PHE A 128 6.70 9.78 6.94
CA PHE A 128 7.13 11.09 6.43
C PHE A 128 8.52 11.49 6.99
#